data_AF-A0A831YBK2-F1
#
_entry.id   AF-A0A831YBK2-F1
#
_cell.length_a   1.000
_cell.length_b   1.000
_cell.length_c   1.000
_cell.angle_alpha   90.00
_cell.angle_beta   90.00
_cell.angle_gamma   90.00
#
_symmetry.space_group_name_H-M   'P 1'
#
loop_
_entity.id
_entity.type
_entity.pdbx_description
1 polymer ?
#
loop_
_entity_poly.entity_id
_entity_poly.type
_entity_poly.pdbx_seq_one_letter_code
_entity_poly.pdbx_strand_id
1 'polypeptide(L)'
;MWYLVEVVAPLFSAKELDVYQVATSMPLPLPGTVVGAIGAAMGRAGLCRGMECLEAARRRVRFARAVASGGLVKSSAVLRRLRKVLEEGKLPPSAEAFAEFSDAISREYVFTWRLLLLVEGDVEEEHLYLIDRLGDSESLVAVVNVAEVEPVVCTERVNVVVKRNVARGGDYVLVKGLDERGSETWFAVPLKM
;
A
#
# COMPACT_ATOMS: atom_id res chain seq x y z
N MET A 1 1.09 -15.04 -14.70
CA MET A 1 0.04 -14.23 -15.34
C MET A 1 0.10 -12.85 -14.73
N TRP A 2 -0.05 -11.80 -15.53
CA TRP A 2 0.01 -10.43 -15.05
C TRP A 2 -1.38 -9.82 -15.02
N TYR A 3 -1.70 -9.17 -13.91
CA TYR A 3 -2.96 -8.46 -13.72
C TYR A 3 -2.70 -6.98 -13.50
N LEU A 4 -3.49 -6.15 -14.15
CA LEU A 4 -3.64 -4.74 -13.86
C LEU A 4 -4.91 -4.56 -13.02
N VAL A 5 -4.72 -4.25 -11.74
CA VAL A 5 -5.79 -4.06 -10.77
C VAL A 5 -6.05 -2.56 -10.63
N GLU A 6 -7.27 -2.15 -10.91
CA GLU A 6 -7.73 -0.78 -10.74
C GLU A 6 -8.44 -0.61 -9.40
N VAL A 7 -7.95 0.35 -8.64
CA VAL A 7 -8.39 0.63 -7.28
C VAL A 7 -8.88 2.07 -7.19
N VAL A 8 -10.07 2.26 -6.64
CA VAL A 8 -10.56 3.57 -6.20
C VAL A 8 -10.29 3.70 -4.70
N ALA A 9 -9.56 4.74 -4.34
CA ALA A 9 -9.10 4.95 -2.96
C ALA A 9 -9.27 6.44 -2.63
N PRO A 10 -10.29 6.86 -1.86
CA PRO A 10 -10.46 8.27 -1.54
C PRO A 10 -9.24 8.82 -0.78
N LEU A 11 -8.67 8.01 0.12
CA LEU A 11 -7.49 8.32 0.91
C LEU A 11 -6.74 7.02 1.23
N PHE A 12 -5.41 7.03 1.19
CA PHE A 12 -4.61 5.92 1.72
C PHE A 12 -3.34 6.41 2.41
N SER A 13 -2.79 5.58 3.30
CA SER A 13 -1.56 5.84 4.05
C SER A 13 -0.61 4.64 3.93
N ALA A 14 0.40 4.78 3.07
CA ALA A 14 1.49 3.82 2.92
C ALA A 14 2.73 4.32 3.67
N LYS A 15 2.98 3.78 4.87
CA LYS A 15 4.06 4.23 5.76
C LYS A 15 5.44 4.14 5.10
N GLU A 16 6.19 5.24 5.17
CA GLU A 16 7.64 5.26 4.96
C GLU A 16 8.38 4.63 6.15
N LEU A 17 9.31 3.70 5.90
CA LEU A 17 9.89 2.85 6.95
C LEU A 17 10.65 3.65 8.02
N ASP A 18 11.39 4.67 7.62
CA ASP A 18 12.37 5.36 8.48
C ASP A 18 11.76 6.55 9.26
N VAL A 19 10.44 6.75 9.22
CA VAL A 19 9.78 7.87 9.90
C VAL A 19 8.97 7.41 11.12
N TYR A 20 9.27 8.01 12.27
CA TYR A 20 8.83 7.54 13.59
C TYR A 20 7.68 8.36 14.19
N GLN A 21 7.77 9.70 14.18
CA GLN A 21 6.80 10.57 14.87
C GLN A 21 5.60 10.96 13.99
N VAL A 22 5.83 11.13 12.69
CA VAL A 22 4.77 11.29 11.68
C VAL A 22 4.96 10.17 10.69
N ALA A 23 3.99 9.26 10.57
CA ALA A 23 4.04 8.30 9.46
C ALA A 23 3.75 9.08 8.17
N THR A 24 4.82 9.50 7.50
CA THR A 24 4.75 10.06 6.16
C THR A 24 4.23 9.00 5.22
N SER A 25 3.35 9.43 4.33
CA SER A 25 2.75 8.53 3.36
C SER A 25 3.44 8.66 2.03
N MET A 26 3.81 7.50 1.51
CA MET A 26 4.36 7.35 0.18
C MET A 26 3.28 7.68 -0.86
N PRO A 27 3.57 8.54 -1.86
CA PRO A 27 2.61 8.86 -2.93
C PRO A 27 2.11 7.64 -3.69
N LEU A 28 2.88 6.56 -3.75
CA LEU A 28 2.50 5.29 -4.33
C LEU A 28 2.73 4.17 -3.31
N PRO A 29 1.82 3.17 -3.22
CA PRO A 29 2.07 2.00 -2.39
C PRO A 29 3.33 1.25 -2.82
N LEU A 30 4.11 0.84 -1.82
CA LEU A 30 5.29 0.01 -2.03
C LEU A 30 4.90 -1.47 -2.20
N PRO A 31 5.79 -2.31 -2.76
CA PRO A 31 5.46 -3.71 -3.04
C PRO A 31 4.96 -4.47 -1.81
N GLY A 32 5.61 -4.29 -0.65
CA GLY A 32 5.16 -4.90 0.61
C GLY A 32 3.75 -4.49 1.03
N THR A 33 3.32 -3.25 0.72
CA THR A 33 1.94 -2.79 0.99
C THR A 33 0.92 -3.55 0.14
N VAL A 34 1.22 -3.74 -1.15
CA VAL A 34 0.35 -4.48 -2.07
C VAL A 34 0.31 -5.96 -1.70
N VAL A 35 1.44 -6.57 -1.34
CA VAL A 35 1.48 -7.96 -0.85
C VAL A 35 0.67 -8.12 0.44
N GLY A 36 0.74 -7.17 1.37
CA GLY A 36 -0.08 -7.17 2.57
C GLY A 36 -1.57 -7.12 2.27
N ALA A 37 -1.97 -6.31 1.29
CA ALA A 37 -3.35 -6.21 0.85
C ALA A 37 -3.87 -7.51 0.20
N ILE A 38 -3.05 -8.14 -0.66
CA ILE A 38 -3.37 -9.45 -1.24
C ILE A 38 -3.47 -10.52 -0.14
N GLY A 39 -2.58 -10.51 0.85
CA GLY A 39 -2.68 -11.42 2.00
C GLY A 39 -3.99 -11.23 2.78
N ALA A 40 -4.40 -10.00 3.04
CA ALA A 40 -5.69 -9.73 3.67
C ALA A 40 -6.87 -10.23 2.83
N ALA A 41 -6.83 -10.02 1.51
CA ALA A 41 -7.83 -10.50 0.56
C ALA A 41 -7.93 -12.05 0.55
N MET A 42 -6.79 -12.75 0.57
CA MET A 42 -6.74 -14.21 0.71
C MET A 42 -7.37 -14.71 2.02
N GLY A 43 -7.18 -13.96 3.11
CA GLY A 43 -7.82 -14.26 4.40
C GLY A 43 -9.36 -14.15 4.32
N ARG A 44 -9.87 -13.13 3.61
CA ARG A 44 -11.32 -12.97 3.36
C ARG A 44 -11.90 -14.06 2.46
N ALA A 45 -11.10 -14.52 1.49
CA ALA A 45 -11.43 -15.68 0.66
C ALA A 45 -11.41 -17.01 1.42
N GLY A 46 -10.97 -17.03 2.69
CA GLY A 46 -10.92 -18.24 3.51
C GLY A 46 -9.73 -19.16 3.20
N LEU A 47 -8.71 -18.68 2.48
CA LEU A 47 -7.56 -19.50 2.06
C LEU A 47 -6.51 -19.70 3.17
N CYS A 48 -6.54 -18.88 4.21
CA CYS A 48 -5.53 -18.81 5.27
C CYS A 48 -6.08 -18.05 6.49
N ARG A 49 -5.33 -18.04 7.61
CA ARG A 49 -5.70 -17.27 8.81
C ARG A 49 -4.53 -16.47 9.39
N GLY A 50 -4.83 -15.26 9.87
CA GLY A 50 -3.86 -14.41 10.57
C GLY A 50 -2.59 -14.16 9.77
N MET A 51 -1.43 -14.32 10.40
CA MET A 51 -0.12 -14.06 9.78
C MET A 51 0.24 -15.06 8.67
N GLU A 52 -0.38 -16.23 8.64
CA GLU A 52 -0.15 -17.22 7.57
C GLU A 52 -0.56 -16.66 6.20
N CYS A 53 -1.54 -15.75 6.17
CA CYS A 53 -1.96 -15.09 4.95
C CYS A 53 -0.89 -14.19 4.35
N LEU A 54 -0.14 -13.47 5.18
CA LEU A 54 0.97 -12.65 4.70
C LEU A 54 2.06 -13.53 4.10
N GLU A 55 2.43 -14.62 4.78
CA GLU A 55 3.45 -15.54 4.27
C GLU A 55 2.99 -16.29 3.01
N ALA A 56 1.71 -16.64 2.91
CA ALA A 56 1.15 -17.22 1.70
C ALA A 56 1.20 -16.23 0.52
N ALA A 57 0.80 -14.97 0.74
CA ALA A 57 0.90 -13.92 -0.27
C ALA A 57 2.35 -13.67 -0.69
N ARG A 58 3.30 -13.62 0.26
CA ARG A 58 4.74 -13.50 -0.03
C ARG A 58 5.29 -14.67 -0.85
N ARG A 59 4.69 -15.87 -0.81
CA ARG A 59 5.11 -17.00 -1.66
C ARG A 59 4.49 -16.94 -3.05
N ARG A 60 3.22 -16.52 -3.13
CA ARG A 60 2.42 -16.53 -4.37
C ARG A 60 2.66 -15.33 -5.26
N VAL A 61 2.83 -14.14 -4.69
CA VAL A 61 3.08 -12.90 -5.42
C VAL A 61 4.55 -12.83 -5.80
N ARG A 62 4.86 -12.78 -7.10
CA ARG A 62 6.21 -12.60 -7.62
C ARG A 62 6.51 -11.13 -7.93
N PHE A 63 5.52 -10.40 -8.44
CA PHE A 63 5.61 -8.96 -8.65
C PHE A 63 4.38 -8.23 -8.10
N ALA A 64 4.63 -7.08 -7.46
CA ALA A 64 3.57 -6.15 -7.05
C ALA A 64 4.07 -4.70 -7.13
N ARG A 65 3.63 -3.94 -8.15
CA ARG A 65 4.03 -2.55 -8.38
C ARG A 65 2.83 -1.63 -8.42
N ALA A 66 2.90 -0.50 -7.72
CA ALA A 66 2.03 0.62 -8.02
C ALA A 66 2.50 1.31 -9.30
N VAL A 67 1.57 1.64 -10.19
CA VAL A 67 1.83 2.40 -11.42
C VAL A 67 1.75 3.90 -11.08
N ALA A 68 2.62 4.70 -11.70
CA ALA A 68 2.49 6.14 -11.68
C ALA A 68 1.07 6.52 -12.11
N SER A 69 0.37 7.30 -11.29
CA SER A 69 -0.98 7.80 -11.62
C SER A 69 -1.02 9.30 -11.43
N GLY A 70 -1.78 9.98 -12.28
CA GLY A 70 -2.05 11.41 -12.12
C GLY A 70 -3.02 11.65 -10.96
N GLY A 71 -2.87 12.79 -10.28
CA GLY A 71 -3.81 13.20 -9.23
C GLY A 71 -3.51 12.64 -7.84
N LEU A 72 -2.27 12.23 -7.57
CA LEU A 72 -1.80 11.89 -6.23
C LEU A 72 -1.42 13.17 -5.49
N VAL A 73 -2.15 13.50 -4.43
CA VAL A 73 -1.91 14.71 -3.63
C VAL A 73 -1.79 14.33 -2.17
N LYS A 74 -0.71 14.75 -1.51
CA LYS A 74 -0.61 14.61 -0.05
C LYS A 74 -1.69 15.47 0.61
N SER A 75 -2.51 14.83 1.44
CA SER A 75 -3.55 15.49 2.22
C SER A 75 -2.91 16.41 3.24
N SER A 76 -3.47 17.61 3.41
CA SER A 76 -3.12 18.51 4.51
C SER A 76 -3.69 18.02 5.86
N ALA A 77 -4.60 17.04 5.84
CA ALA A 77 -5.14 16.42 7.03
C ALA A 77 -4.25 15.26 7.48
N VAL A 78 -3.76 15.37 8.71
CA VAL A 78 -3.03 14.30 9.40
C VAL A 78 -3.99 13.69 10.42
N LEU A 79 -4.20 12.37 10.36
CA LEU A 79 -5.07 11.69 11.32
C LEU A 79 -4.24 11.10 12.45
N ARG A 80 -4.69 11.31 13.68
CA ARG A 80 -4.11 10.70 14.88
C ARG A 80 -5.08 9.64 15.39
N ARG A 81 -4.56 8.44 15.65
CA ARG A 81 -5.37 7.30 16.09
C ARG A 81 -5.53 7.29 17.59
N LEU A 82 -6.70 6.85 18.07
CA LEU A 82 -6.95 6.60 19.49
C LEU A 82 -6.84 5.10 19.78
N ARG A 83 -5.60 4.58 19.80
CA ARG A 83 -5.35 3.13 19.89
C ARG A 83 -5.98 2.48 21.13
N LYS A 84 -5.93 3.15 22.29
CA LYS A 84 -6.52 2.60 23.51
C LYS A 84 -8.04 2.49 23.48
N VAL A 85 -8.73 3.20 22.58
CA VAL A 85 -10.18 3.03 22.43
C VAL A 85 -10.51 1.61 21.96
N LEU A 86 -9.69 1.05 21.06
CA LEU A 86 -9.84 -0.32 20.60
C LEU A 86 -9.39 -1.36 21.64
N GLU A 87 -8.33 -1.04 22.40
CA GLU A 87 -7.77 -1.95 23.41
C GLU A 87 -8.64 -2.01 24.68
N GLU A 88 -9.19 -0.87 25.12
CA GLU A 88 -9.99 -0.76 26.34
C GLU A 88 -11.50 -0.75 26.09
N GLY A 89 -11.95 -0.66 24.83
CA GLY A 89 -13.37 -0.68 24.45
C GLY A 89 -14.18 0.52 24.94
N LYS A 90 -13.52 1.64 25.27
CA LYS A 90 -14.14 2.85 25.83
C LYS A 90 -13.52 4.12 25.25
N LEU A 91 -14.31 5.19 25.18
CA LEU A 91 -13.84 6.51 24.79
C LEU A 91 -13.01 7.15 25.92
N PRO A 92 -12.06 8.06 25.60
CA PRO A 92 -11.37 8.83 26.62
C PRO A 92 -12.38 9.61 27.48
N PRO A 93 -12.28 9.55 28.82
CA PRO A 93 -13.25 10.16 29.72
C PRO A 93 -13.19 11.69 29.76
N SER A 94 -12.11 12.29 29.25
CA SER A 94 -11.92 13.74 29.17
C SER A 94 -10.94 14.12 28.05
N ALA A 95 -10.84 15.42 27.76
CA ALA A 95 -9.88 15.94 26.79
C ALA A 95 -8.42 15.74 27.24
N GLU A 96 -8.15 15.79 28.54
CA GLU A 96 -6.82 15.55 29.12
C GLU A 96 -6.40 14.09 28.92
N ALA A 97 -7.34 13.15 29.07
CA ALA A 97 -7.09 11.73 28.83
C ALA A 97 -6.91 11.40 27.33
N PHE A 98 -7.25 12.30 26.41
CA PHE A 98 -7.11 12.08 24.98
C PHE A 98 -5.67 11.75 24.58
N ALA A 99 -4.68 12.40 25.20
CA ALA A 99 -3.27 12.16 24.92
C ALA A 99 -2.83 10.74 25.29
N GLU A 100 -3.35 10.19 26.39
CA GLU A 100 -3.04 8.82 26.83
C GLU A 100 -3.74 7.77 25.96
N PHE A 101 -4.91 8.11 25.41
CA PHE A 101 -5.65 7.24 24.50
C PHE A 101 -5.11 7.29 23.07
N SER A 102 -4.40 8.37 22.74
CA SER A 102 -3.81 8.59 21.43
C SER A 102 -2.57 7.76 21.21
N ASP A 103 -2.47 7.18 20.02
CA ASP A 103 -1.22 6.70 19.47
C ASP A 103 -0.24 7.89 19.37
N ALA A 104 1.05 7.61 19.55
CA ALA A 104 2.11 8.61 19.37
C ALA A 104 2.25 9.00 17.88
N ILE A 105 1.75 8.15 16.99
CA ILE A 105 1.93 8.30 15.54
C ILE A 105 0.77 9.07 14.93
N SER A 106 1.09 10.26 14.42
CA SER A 106 0.22 11.00 13.51
C SER A 106 0.49 10.53 12.08
N ARG A 107 -0.53 10.35 11.24
CA ARG A 107 -0.40 9.75 9.91
C ARG A 107 -0.79 10.74 8.82
N GLU A 108 0.13 10.95 7.87
CA GLU A 108 -0.16 11.66 6.64
C GLU A 108 -0.94 10.73 5.69
N TYR A 109 -1.83 11.27 4.86
CA TYR A 109 -2.57 10.49 3.86
C TYR A 109 -2.32 11.05 2.47
N VAL A 110 -2.47 10.19 1.46
CA VAL A 110 -2.46 10.56 0.05
C VAL A 110 -3.89 10.47 -0.46
N PHE A 111 -4.38 11.57 -1.00
CA PHE A 111 -5.62 11.61 -1.77
C PHE A 111 -5.34 11.15 -3.19
N THR A 112 -6.19 10.26 -3.69
CA THR A 112 -6.26 9.89 -5.10
C THR A 112 -7.71 9.59 -5.46
N TRP A 113 -8.03 9.54 -6.74
CA TRP A 113 -9.31 9.06 -7.23
C TRP A 113 -9.17 7.67 -7.85
N ARG A 114 -7.96 7.32 -8.31
CA ARG A 114 -7.67 6.05 -8.98
C ARG A 114 -6.21 5.69 -8.81
N LEU A 115 -5.96 4.42 -8.55
CA LEU A 115 -4.65 3.82 -8.46
C LEU A 115 -4.63 2.53 -9.30
N LEU A 116 -3.52 2.28 -9.97
CA LEU A 116 -3.31 1.04 -10.70
C LEU A 116 -2.20 0.24 -10.02
N LEU A 117 -2.44 -1.06 -9.85
CA LEU A 117 -1.49 -2.02 -9.31
C LEU A 117 -1.20 -3.08 -10.36
N LEU A 118 0.06 -3.25 -10.72
CA LEU A 118 0.53 -4.34 -11.56
C LEU A 118 0.96 -5.50 -10.67
N VAL A 119 0.30 -6.64 -10.81
CA VAL A 119 0.50 -7.83 -9.98
C VAL A 119 0.85 -9.03 -10.86
N GLU A 120 1.80 -9.84 -10.43
CA GLU A 120 2.17 -11.10 -11.08
C GLU A 120 2.37 -12.17 -10.01
N GLY A 121 1.86 -13.37 -10.26
CA GLY A 121 2.03 -14.48 -9.33
C GLY A 121 1.04 -15.61 -9.55
N ASP A 122 0.99 -16.48 -8.55
CA ASP A 122 -0.01 -17.54 -8.37
C ASP A 122 -1.18 -16.98 -7.54
N VAL A 123 -1.95 -16.07 -8.14
CA VAL A 123 -3.07 -15.38 -7.49
C VAL A 123 -4.28 -15.42 -8.42
N GLU A 124 -5.43 -15.84 -7.90
CA GLU A 124 -6.68 -15.84 -8.68
C GLU A 124 -7.24 -14.43 -8.82
N GLU A 125 -7.80 -14.13 -9.98
CA GLU A 125 -8.45 -12.85 -10.30
C GLU A 125 -9.54 -12.48 -9.29
N GLU A 126 -10.40 -13.44 -8.93
CA GLU A 126 -11.50 -13.25 -7.98
C GLU A 126 -11.03 -12.80 -6.60
N HIS A 127 -9.85 -13.24 -6.15
CA HIS A 127 -9.27 -12.83 -4.88
C HIS A 127 -8.77 -11.39 -4.92
N LEU A 128 -8.36 -10.89 -6.09
CA LEU A 128 -7.90 -9.51 -6.23
C LEU A 128 -9.05 -8.51 -6.00
N TYR A 129 -10.29 -8.87 -6.36
CA TYR A 129 -11.48 -8.05 -6.06
C TYR A 129 -11.79 -7.93 -4.56
N LEU A 130 -11.22 -8.79 -3.71
CA LEU A 130 -11.41 -8.74 -2.24
C LEU A 130 -10.42 -7.81 -1.52
N ILE A 131 -9.59 -7.07 -2.27
CA ILE A 131 -8.75 -6.01 -1.73
C ILE A 131 -9.63 -4.82 -1.35
N ASP A 132 -9.75 -4.58 -0.04
CA ASP A 132 -10.56 -3.48 0.54
C ASP A 132 -9.71 -2.43 1.26
N ARG A 133 -8.39 -2.64 1.33
CA ARG A 133 -7.46 -1.84 2.13
C ARG A 133 -6.06 -1.81 1.53
N LEU A 134 -5.43 -0.63 1.53
CA LEU A 134 -4.02 -0.44 1.16
C LEU A 134 -3.26 0.33 2.23
N GLY A 135 -2.38 -0.34 2.97
CA GLY A 135 -1.59 0.30 4.03
C GLY A 135 -2.21 0.12 5.40
N ASP A 136 -2.64 1.21 6.04
CA ASP A 136 -3.20 1.16 7.39
C ASP A 136 -4.69 0.76 7.43
N SER A 137 -5.26 0.70 8.64
CA SER A 137 -6.62 0.23 8.84
C SER A 137 -7.71 1.14 8.27
N GLU A 138 -7.40 2.43 8.15
CA GLU A 138 -8.31 3.49 7.71
C GLU A 138 -8.21 3.76 6.20
N SER A 139 -7.20 3.18 5.53
CA SER A 139 -6.96 3.28 4.10
C SER A 139 -7.86 2.34 3.30
N LEU A 140 -9.16 2.56 3.38
CA LEU A 140 -10.17 1.78 2.68
C LEU A 140 -10.13 2.07 1.17
N VAL A 141 -10.22 1.00 0.39
CA VAL A 141 -10.21 1.07 -1.07
C VAL A 141 -11.25 0.10 -1.65
N ALA A 142 -11.57 0.28 -2.93
CA ALA A 142 -12.41 -0.66 -3.67
C ALA A 142 -11.74 -1.00 -5.01
N VAL A 143 -11.65 -2.29 -5.33
CA VAL A 143 -11.23 -2.74 -6.65
C VAL A 143 -12.42 -2.63 -7.61
N VAL A 144 -12.24 -1.87 -8.69
CA VAL A 144 -13.29 -1.63 -9.69
C VAL A 144 -13.06 -2.41 -10.98
N ASN A 145 -11.84 -2.86 -11.24
CA ASN A 145 -11.50 -3.66 -12.39
C ASN A 145 -10.23 -4.49 -12.14
N VAL A 146 -10.18 -5.69 -12.69
CA VAL A 146 -8.98 -6.53 -12.80
C VAL A 146 -8.89 -6.98 -14.24
N ALA A 147 -7.79 -6.64 -14.92
CA ALA A 147 -7.56 -7.02 -16.31
C ALA A 147 -6.27 -7.82 -16.44
N GLU A 148 -6.30 -8.92 -17.17
CA GLU A 148 -5.08 -9.59 -17.61
C GLU A 148 -4.35 -8.71 -18.64
N VAL A 149 -3.04 -8.57 -18.49
CA VAL A 149 -2.20 -7.70 -19.33
C VAL A 149 -0.86 -8.34 -19.66
N GLU A 150 -0.19 -7.85 -20.69
CA GLU A 150 1.22 -8.19 -20.98
C GLU A 150 2.09 -6.95 -20.79
N PRO A 151 2.86 -6.83 -19.69
CA PRO A 151 3.69 -5.66 -19.47
C PRO A 151 4.92 -5.64 -20.37
N VAL A 152 5.33 -4.45 -20.78
CA VAL A 152 6.55 -4.22 -21.56
C VAL A 152 7.69 -3.80 -20.61
N VAL A 153 8.91 -4.23 -20.92
CA VAL A 153 10.11 -3.82 -20.17
C VAL A 153 10.31 -2.32 -20.29
N CYS A 154 10.51 -1.63 -19.16
CA CYS A 154 10.82 -0.19 -19.17
C CYS A 154 12.20 0.05 -19.81
N THR A 155 12.25 0.66 -20.98
CA THR A 155 13.49 0.97 -21.70
C THR A 155 14.08 2.33 -21.33
N GLU A 156 13.25 3.32 -21.05
CA GLU A 156 13.71 4.72 -20.86
C GLU A 156 13.20 5.38 -19.57
N ARG A 157 11.90 5.24 -19.27
CA ARG A 157 11.27 5.89 -18.12
C ARG A 157 10.64 4.87 -17.19
N VAL A 158 10.86 5.07 -15.90
CA VAL A 158 10.18 4.33 -14.84
C VAL A 158 8.76 4.86 -14.72
N ASN A 159 7.76 4.05 -15.06
CA ASN A 159 6.33 4.37 -14.90
C ASN A 159 5.65 3.50 -13.83
N VAL A 160 6.40 2.61 -13.18
CA VAL A 160 5.95 1.76 -12.07
C VAL A 160 7.01 1.82 -10.98
N VAL A 161 6.65 1.51 -9.73
CA VAL A 161 7.66 1.35 -8.67
C VAL A 161 8.67 0.27 -9.09
N VAL A 162 9.98 0.53 -9.02
CA VAL A 162 11.02 -0.47 -9.36
C VAL A 162 12.17 -0.44 -8.36
N LYS A 163 12.96 -1.50 -8.28
CA LYS A 163 14.20 -1.49 -7.48
C LYS A 163 15.18 -0.47 -8.07
N ARG A 164 15.92 0.23 -7.20
CA ARG A 164 16.86 1.32 -7.59
C ARG A 164 17.82 0.92 -8.71
N ASN A 165 18.34 -0.30 -8.70
CA ASN A 165 19.29 -0.81 -9.68
C ASN A 165 18.68 -1.06 -11.08
N VAL A 166 17.35 -1.14 -11.16
CA VAL A 166 16.60 -1.32 -12.41
C VAL A 166 16.22 0.01 -13.04
N ALA A 167 16.19 1.11 -12.27
CA ALA A 167 15.88 2.44 -12.80
C ALA A 167 16.89 2.84 -13.90
N ARG A 168 16.38 3.37 -15.02
CA ARG A 168 17.16 3.79 -16.20
C ARG A 168 16.99 5.26 -16.57
N GLY A 169 15.98 5.95 -16.02
CA GLY A 169 15.67 7.36 -16.30
C GLY A 169 14.27 7.76 -15.83
N GLY A 170 13.91 9.02 -16.07
CA GLY A 170 12.64 9.63 -15.65
C GLY A 170 12.70 10.31 -14.28
N ASP A 171 11.60 10.99 -13.93
CA ASP A 171 11.45 11.69 -12.64
C ASP A 171 10.97 10.71 -11.57
N TYR A 172 11.83 10.39 -10.61
CA TYR A 172 11.50 9.52 -9.49
C TYR A 172 12.14 9.99 -8.19
N VAL A 173 11.57 9.56 -7.07
CA VAL A 173 12.19 9.66 -5.74
C VAL A 173 12.72 8.31 -5.30
N LEU A 174 13.82 8.32 -4.57
CA LEU A 174 14.37 7.12 -3.96
C LEU A 174 13.85 6.97 -2.55
N VAL A 175 13.25 5.82 -2.27
CA VAL A 175 12.70 5.51 -0.94
C VAL A 175 13.08 4.12 -0.49
N LYS A 176 13.20 3.94 0.81
CA LYS A 176 13.45 2.65 1.43
C LYS A 176 12.12 1.96 1.74
N GLY A 177 12.02 0.70 1.39
CA GLY A 177 10.76 -0.05 1.46
C GLY A 177 10.95 -1.55 1.60
N LEU A 178 9.85 -2.26 1.79
CA LEU A 178 9.81 -3.72 1.76
C LEU A 178 9.46 -4.21 0.36
N ASP A 179 10.22 -5.17 -0.15
CA ASP A 179 9.89 -5.89 -1.37
C ASP A 179 8.84 -6.99 -1.14
N GLU A 180 8.51 -7.74 -2.19
CA GLU A 180 7.49 -8.79 -2.15
C GLU A 180 7.80 -9.93 -1.18
N ARG A 181 9.06 -10.06 -0.75
CA ARG A 181 9.51 -11.04 0.24
C ARG A 181 9.62 -10.44 1.64
N GLY A 182 9.29 -9.16 1.81
CA GLY A 182 9.46 -8.45 3.07
C GLY A 182 10.92 -8.06 3.36
N SER A 183 11.79 -8.08 2.35
CA SER A 183 13.19 -7.64 2.52
C SER A 183 13.30 -6.13 2.30
N GLU A 184 14.09 -5.46 3.14
CA GLU A 184 14.36 -4.04 2.98
C GLU A 184 15.22 -3.75 1.75
N THR A 185 14.80 -2.80 0.92
CA THR A 185 15.57 -2.36 -0.24
C THR A 185 15.20 -0.94 -0.66
N TRP A 186 15.96 -0.39 -1.61
CA TRP A 186 15.70 0.92 -2.19
C TRP A 186 14.90 0.81 -3.47
N PHE A 187 13.84 1.61 -3.55
CA PHE A 187 12.95 1.71 -4.71
C PHE A 187 13.05 3.08 -5.36
N ALA A 188 12.98 3.10 -6.69
CA ALA A 188 12.65 4.28 -7.47
C ALA A 188 11.13 4.33 -7.62
N VAL A 189 10.52 5.37 -7.06
CA VAL A 189 9.08 5.63 -7.10
C VAL A 189 8.83 6.78 -8.07
N PRO A 190 8.12 6.55 -9.19
CA PRO A 190 7.93 7.56 -10.22
C PRO A 190 7.04 8.70 -9.72
N LEU A 191 7.38 9.93 -10.09
CA LEU A 191 6.63 11.15 -9.74
C LEU A 191 5.55 11.50 -10.77
N LYS A 192 5.74 11.10 -12.03
CA LYS A 192 4.85 11.37 -13.17
C LYS A 192 4.87 10.18 -14.12
N MET A 193 3.81 10.02 -14.92
CA MET A 193 3.83 9.17 -16.12
C MET A 193 4.66 9.84 -17.22
#